data_AF-A0A9W9KBJ0-F1
#
_entry.id   AF-A0A9W9KBJ0-F1
#
_cell.length_a   1.000
_cell.length_b   1.000
_cell.length_c   1.000
_cell.angle_alpha   90.00
_cell.angle_beta   90.00
_cell.angle_gamma   90.00
#
_symmetry.space_group_name_H-M   'P 1'
#
loop_
_entity.id
_entity.type
_entity.pdbx_description
1 polymer ?
#
loop_
_entity_poly.entity_id
_entity_poly.type
_entity_poly.pdbx_seq_one_letter_code
_entity_poly.pdbx_strand_id
1 'polypeptide(L)'
;MSGAEDQSLVEGIEFPAIPRDAQKKIAHLQEEFLRAEVEQLRKSVPLLQPLFKKRNEVISIPEVQSDFWIRVFSSAPAEIDEYVLPTDAAAIGAGLKNLNVERFEVDAQGNGEPRSLRFTFDFEASEDLPFENTQLVKEFYWRKQIIKTSSGKRRTWEGLVSEPVRINWKEGMDLTKGLLNAACDLAEAEKKKGGDRKKLPEYEALVKKIGEVEAEAEGEDEEENDDDEDPESPAGTSFFAFFGYRGRDVTAEQSKEANKEDDERFAKISKGEEVEDDDEDEDDDEDDLVDDLEDAEIFPDGEEFAIALAEDLWTDAMKYYIQSFELGDDLDELDMEELEGLDEMDEDEDEGEAQGEGESRPRKKARN
;
A
#
# COMPACT_ATOMS: atom_id res chain seq x y z
N MET A 1 -39.88 36.12 13.93
CA MET A 1 -40.63 35.02 13.29
C MET A 1 -39.80 34.53 12.12
N SER A 2 -38.88 33.58 12.32
CA SER A 2 -38.08 32.95 11.24
C SER A 2 -37.26 31.75 11.74
N GLY A 3 -37.74 31.00 12.73
CA GLY A 3 -36.95 29.93 13.36
C GLY A 3 -37.72 28.63 13.61
N ALA A 4 -38.92 28.49 13.03
CA ALA A 4 -39.79 27.34 13.26
C ALA A 4 -40.17 26.60 11.97
N GLU A 5 -39.74 27.08 10.80
CA GLU A 5 -40.09 26.46 9.51
C GLU A 5 -38.97 25.60 8.92
N ASP A 6 -37.74 25.64 9.47
CA ASP A 6 -36.60 24.92 8.91
C ASP A 6 -36.34 23.54 9.57
N GLN A 7 -36.92 23.29 10.75
CA GLN A 7 -36.82 21.97 11.43
C GLN A 7 -37.80 20.94 10.84
N SER A 8 -38.89 21.37 10.18
CA SER A 8 -39.92 20.43 9.69
C SER A 8 -39.61 19.83 8.32
N LEU A 9 -38.56 20.27 7.63
CA LEU A 9 -38.20 19.76 6.30
C LEU A 9 -37.21 18.59 6.37
N VAL A 10 -36.52 18.41 7.50
CA VAL A 10 -35.57 17.31 7.71
C VAL A 10 -36.25 16.08 8.32
N GLU A 11 -37.30 16.27 9.14
CA GLU A 11 -38.10 15.16 9.72
C GLU A 11 -39.00 14.43 8.69
N GLY A 12 -39.10 14.93 7.46
CA GLY A 12 -39.91 14.34 6.39
C GLY A 12 -39.13 13.46 5.40
N ILE A 13 -37.82 13.31 5.57
CA ILE A 13 -37.01 12.43 4.72
C ILE A 13 -37.01 11.05 5.37
N GLU A 14 -38.07 10.27 5.14
CA GLU A 14 -38.00 8.83 5.28
C GLU A 14 -36.98 8.34 4.24
N PHE A 15 -35.74 8.11 4.68
CA PHE A 15 -34.78 7.38 3.87
C PHE A 15 -35.41 6.00 3.58
N PRO A 16 -35.51 5.58 2.32
CA PRO A 16 -36.08 4.29 1.99
C PRO A 16 -35.23 3.19 2.65
N ALA A 17 -35.77 2.57 3.70
CA ALA A 17 -35.13 1.42 4.34
C ALA A 17 -35.33 0.18 3.47
N ILE A 18 -34.23 -0.48 3.11
CA ILE A 18 -34.27 -1.77 2.41
C ILE A 18 -34.94 -2.79 3.35
N PRO A 19 -35.97 -3.53 2.92
CA PRO A 19 -36.58 -4.56 3.75
C PRO A 19 -35.55 -5.62 4.18
N ARG A 20 -35.64 -6.14 5.42
CA ARG A 20 -34.70 -7.14 5.95
C ARG A 20 -34.51 -8.36 5.04
N ASP A 21 -35.58 -8.87 4.45
CA ASP A 21 -35.51 -9.98 3.49
C ASP A 21 -34.71 -9.64 2.23
N ALA A 22 -34.74 -8.37 1.81
CA ALA A 22 -33.94 -7.89 0.70
C ALA A 22 -32.48 -7.67 1.12
N GLN A 23 -32.21 -7.15 2.33
CA GLN A 23 -30.85 -7.04 2.89
C GLN A 23 -30.15 -8.41 2.93
N LYS A 24 -30.82 -9.45 3.48
CA LYS A 24 -30.27 -10.82 3.53
C LYS A 24 -29.93 -11.39 2.15
N LYS A 25 -30.77 -11.13 1.14
CA LYS A 25 -30.51 -11.56 -0.25
C LYS A 25 -29.36 -10.79 -0.89
N ILE A 26 -29.25 -9.49 -0.61
CA ILE A 26 -28.14 -8.67 -1.09
C ILE A 26 -26.83 -9.16 -0.48
N ALA A 27 -26.78 -9.38 0.85
CA ALA A 27 -25.61 -9.91 1.54
C ALA A 27 -25.20 -11.30 1.02
N HIS A 28 -26.16 -12.20 0.82
CA HIS A 28 -25.89 -13.52 0.24
C HIS A 28 -25.33 -13.43 -1.19
N LEU A 29 -25.91 -12.56 -2.03
CA LEU A 29 -25.42 -12.37 -3.40
C LEU A 29 -24.04 -11.70 -3.44
N GLN A 30 -23.77 -10.74 -2.55
CA GLN A 30 -22.44 -10.13 -2.42
C GLN A 30 -21.38 -11.18 -2.09
N GLU A 31 -21.67 -12.07 -1.13
CA GLU A 31 -20.79 -13.18 -0.78
C GLU A 31 -20.59 -14.16 -1.96
N GLU A 32 -21.62 -14.41 -2.78
CA GLU A 32 -21.47 -15.18 -4.03
C GLU A 32 -20.51 -14.50 -5.02
N PHE A 33 -20.57 -13.18 -5.16
CA PHE A 33 -19.63 -12.41 -6.00
C PHE A 33 -18.20 -12.49 -5.47
N LEU A 34 -17.98 -12.22 -4.17
CA LEU A 34 -16.65 -12.27 -3.56
C LEU A 34 -15.99 -13.65 -3.73
N ARG A 35 -16.76 -14.73 -3.51
CA ARG A 35 -16.26 -16.10 -3.73
C ARG A 35 -15.93 -16.37 -5.20
N ALA A 36 -16.71 -15.84 -6.12
CA ALA A 36 -16.45 -15.97 -7.56
C ALA A 36 -15.20 -15.20 -7.99
N GLU A 37 -14.95 -14.02 -7.43
CA GLU A 37 -13.75 -13.20 -7.70
C GLU A 37 -12.47 -13.89 -7.20
N VAL A 38 -12.49 -14.45 -5.99
CA VAL A 38 -11.37 -15.26 -5.47
C VAL A 38 -11.09 -16.46 -6.37
N GLU A 39 -12.13 -17.15 -6.85
CA GLU A 39 -11.98 -18.26 -7.79
C GLU A 39 -11.46 -17.81 -9.17
N GLN A 40 -11.86 -16.63 -9.65
CA GLN A 40 -11.33 -16.04 -10.88
C GLN A 40 -9.82 -15.76 -10.73
N LEU A 41 -9.40 -15.16 -9.62
CA LEU A 41 -8.00 -14.88 -9.33
C LEU A 41 -7.19 -16.19 -9.26
N ARG A 42 -7.72 -17.21 -8.59
CA ARG A 42 -7.10 -18.54 -8.49
C ARG A 42 -6.86 -19.17 -9.87
N LYS A 43 -7.82 -19.04 -10.80
CA LYS A 43 -7.69 -19.56 -12.17
C LYS A 43 -6.75 -18.73 -13.04
N SER A 44 -6.56 -17.45 -12.77
CA SER A 44 -5.66 -16.60 -13.55
C SER A 44 -4.19 -16.93 -13.30
N VAL A 45 -3.83 -17.37 -12.08
CA VAL A 45 -2.44 -17.68 -11.70
C VAL A 45 -1.73 -18.62 -12.69
N PRO A 46 -2.21 -19.86 -12.95
CA PRO A 46 -1.53 -20.77 -13.88
C PRO A 46 -1.53 -20.28 -15.34
N LEU A 47 -2.47 -19.39 -15.70
CA LEU A 47 -2.53 -18.80 -17.05
C LEU A 47 -1.47 -17.71 -17.23
N LEU A 48 -1.25 -16.88 -16.20
CA LEU A 48 -0.35 -15.73 -16.26
C LEU A 48 1.10 -16.10 -15.93
N GLN A 49 1.34 -17.10 -15.07
CA GLN A 49 2.68 -17.53 -14.67
C GLN A 49 3.66 -17.78 -15.85
N PRO A 50 3.29 -18.49 -16.94
CA PRO A 50 4.19 -18.63 -18.09
C PRO A 50 4.43 -17.32 -18.87
N LEU A 51 3.52 -16.35 -18.78
CA LEU A 51 3.69 -15.03 -19.39
C LEU A 51 4.65 -14.17 -18.56
N PHE A 52 4.52 -14.18 -17.23
CA PHE A 52 5.47 -13.49 -16.34
C PHE A 52 6.88 -14.08 -16.45
N LYS A 53 7.01 -15.39 -16.64
CA LYS A 53 8.32 -15.98 -16.96
C LYS A 53 8.93 -15.41 -18.24
N LYS A 54 8.16 -15.32 -19.32
CA LYS A 54 8.62 -14.71 -20.59
C LYS A 54 8.94 -13.23 -20.42
N ARG A 55 8.16 -12.50 -19.62
CA ARG A 55 8.45 -11.11 -19.27
C ARG A 55 9.82 -11.01 -18.58
N ASN A 56 10.09 -11.84 -17.58
CA ASN A 56 11.37 -11.81 -16.87
C ASN A 56 12.55 -12.18 -17.79
N GLU A 57 12.34 -13.06 -18.77
CA GLU A 57 13.35 -13.33 -19.82
C GLU A 57 13.67 -12.07 -20.65
N VAL A 58 12.68 -11.21 -20.93
CA VAL A 58 12.88 -9.91 -21.60
C VAL A 58 13.55 -8.90 -20.69
N ILE A 59 13.10 -8.76 -19.45
CA ILE A 59 13.69 -7.85 -18.45
C ILE A 59 15.17 -8.19 -18.20
N SER A 60 15.55 -9.47 -18.30
CA SER A 60 16.94 -9.93 -18.11
C SER A 60 17.88 -9.66 -19.29
N ILE A 61 17.39 -9.08 -20.40
CA ILE A 61 18.25 -8.64 -21.50
C ILE A 61 19.12 -7.49 -20.98
N PRO A 62 20.46 -7.51 -21.13
CA PRO A 62 21.34 -6.50 -20.52
C PRO A 62 20.96 -5.06 -20.83
N GLU A 63 20.54 -4.78 -22.07
CA GLU A 63 20.12 -3.45 -22.53
C GLU A 63 18.79 -2.98 -21.93
N VAL A 64 18.01 -3.89 -21.34
CA VAL A 64 16.74 -3.59 -20.66
C VAL A 64 16.97 -3.58 -19.15
N GLN A 65 17.67 -4.58 -18.62
CA GLN A 65 17.85 -4.76 -17.17
C GLN A 65 18.48 -3.56 -16.49
N SER A 66 19.40 -2.86 -17.15
CA SER A 66 20.20 -1.78 -16.56
C SER A 66 19.37 -0.63 -15.99
N ASP A 67 18.21 -0.36 -16.56
CA ASP A 67 17.35 0.76 -16.16
C ASP A 67 15.88 0.38 -16.02
N PHE A 68 15.50 -0.88 -16.28
CA PHE A 68 14.11 -1.33 -16.24
C PHE A 68 13.40 -0.97 -14.94
N TRP A 69 13.89 -1.47 -13.80
CA TRP A 69 13.19 -1.25 -12.53
C TRP A 69 13.27 0.20 -12.06
N ILE A 70 14.38 0.88 -12.31
CA ILE A 70 14.51 2.31 -11.99
C ILE A 70 13.41 3.10 -12.71
N ARG A 71 13.26 2.90 -14.01
CA ARG A 71 12.22 3.54 -14.82
C ARG A 71 10.81 3.16 -14.38
N VAL A 72 10.60 1.90 -14.01
CA VAL A 72 9.30 1.44 -13.50
C VAL A 72 8.94 2.15 -12.20
N PHE A 73 9.87 2.27 -11.25
CA PHE A 73 9.65 2.98 -10.00
C PHE A 73 9.50 4.50 -10.23
N SER A 74 10.28 5.11 -11.12
CA SER A 74 10.13 6.54 -11.47
C SER A 74 8.87 6.87 -12.28
N SER A 75 8.17 5.87 -12.80
CA SER A 75 6.88 6.00 -13.48
C SER A 75 5.76 5.29 -12.71
N ALA A 76 5.99 5.02 -11.42
CA ALA A 76 5.04 4.33 -10.56
C ALA A 76 3.76 5.16 -10.37
N PRO A 77 2.62 4.50 -10.09
CA PRO A 77 1.41 5.21 -9.69
C PRO A 77 1.60 5.85 -8.30
N ALA A 78 0.77 6.84 -7.95
CA ALA A 78 0.90 7.62 -6.71
C ALA A 78 0.87 6.74 -5.46
N GLU A 79 0.07 5.68 -5.48
CA GLU A 79 -0.05 4.67 -4.43
C GLU A 79 1.28 3.96 -4.10
N ILE A 80 2.30 4.11 -4.96
CA ILE A 80 3.64 3.58 -4.78
C ILE A 80 4.70 4.68 -4.68
N ASP A 81 4.64 5.66 -5.57
CA ASP A 81 5.63 6.74 -5.67
C ASP A 81 5.76 7.52 -4.35
N GLU A 82 4.62 7.81 -3.69
CA GLU A 82 4.59 8.52 -2.41
C GLU A 82 5.32 7.77 -1.28
N TYR A 83 5.51 6.45 -1.40
CA TYR A 83 6.21 5.65 -0.39
C TYR A 83 7.71 5.49 -0.63
N VAL A 84 8.23 5.97 -1.77
CA VAL A 84 9.63 5.79 -2.16
C VAL A 84 10.38 7.10 -1.97
N LEU A 85 11.16 7.20 -0.90
CA LEU A 85 11.99 8.38 -0.65
C LEU A 85 13.15 8.47 -1.66
N PRO A 86 13.77 9.66 -1.85
CA PRO A 86 14.93 9.80 -2.73
C PRO A 86 16.09 8.84 -2.39
N THR A 87 16.31 8.57 -1.10
CA THR A 87 17.33 7.60 -0.64
C THR A 87 16.96 6.15 -0.97
N ASP A 88 15.67 5.82 -0.97
CA ASP A 88 15.16 4.51 -1.39
C ASP A 88 15.31 4.34 -2.91
N ALA A 89 14.91 5.35 -3.68
CA ALA A 89 15.07 5.38 -5.12
C ALA A 89 16.56 5.22 -5.52
N ALA A 90 17.48 5.87 -4.79
CA ALA A 90 18.91 5.71 -4.98
C ALA A 90 19.38 4.26 -4.72
N ALA A 91 18.91 3.62 -3.65
CA ALA A 91 19.25 2.22 -3.34
C ALA A 91 18.65 1.24 -4.37
N ILE A 92 17.40 1.46 -4.79
CA ILE A 92 16.74 0.70 -5.86
C ILE A 92 17.54 0.86 -7.16
N GLY A 93 17.93 2.09 -7.50
CA GLY A 93 18.71 2.40 -8.70
C GLY A 93 20.12 1.83 -8.72
N ALA A 94 20.76 1.77 -7.55
CA ALA A 94 22.11 1.24 -7.43
C ALA A 94 22.20 -0.28 -7.61
N GLY A 95 21.11 -1.03 -7.44
CA GLY A 95 21.23 -2.49 -7.41
C GLY A 95 20.02 -3.34 -7.73
N LEU A 96 18.78 -2.84 -7.84
CA LEU A 96 17.63 -3.72 -8.08
C LEU A 96 17.66 -4.31 -9.49
N LYS A 97 17.95 -5.61 -9.59
CA LYS A 97 17.95 -6.36 -10.86
C LYS A 97 16.59 -6.85 -11.25
N ASN A 98 15.83 -7.29 -10.24
CA ASN A 98 14.56 -7.93 -10.46
C ASN A 98 13.64 -7.81 -9.25
N LEU A 99 12.37 -7.53 -9.51
CA LEU A 99 11.28 -7.75 -8.57
C LEU A 99 10.36 -8.83 -9.14
N ASN A 100 10.21 -9.92 -8.42
CA ASN A 100 9.30 -11.01 -8.76
C ASN A 100 8.21 -11.14 -7.71
N VAL A 101 6.96 -11.22 -8.14
CA VAL A 101 5.80 -11.45 -7.28
C VAL A 101 5.15 -12.78 -7.65
N GLU A 102 4.91 -13.62 -6.65
CA GLU A 102 4.29 -14.92 -6.83
C GLU A 102 3.07 -15.08 -5.93
N ARG A 103 2.00 -15.66 -6.46
CA ARG A 103 0.89 -16.18 -5.66
C ARG A 103 1.24 -17.60 -5.21
N PHE A 104 2.18 -17.70 -4.28
CA PHE A 104 2.95 -18.91 -3.98
C PHE A 104 2.16 -20.04 -3.29
N GLU A 105 1.01 -19.73 -2.71
CA GLU A 105 0.11 -20.74 -2.14
C GLU A 105 -0.78 -21.41 -3.21
N VAL A 106 -0.73 -20.96 -4.47
CA VAL A 106 -1.49 -21.55 -5.59
C VAL A 106 -0.64 -22.56 -6.35
N ASP A 107 -1.12 -23.80 -6.45
CA ASP A 107 -0.48 -24.86 -7.22
C ASP A 107 -0.69 -24.73 -8.74
N ALA A 108 -0.01 -25.58 -9.51
CA ALA A 108 -0.11 -25.58 -10.98
C ALA A 108 -1.50 -25.96 -11.52
N GLN A 109 -2.38 -26.51 -10.68
CA GLN A 109 -3.77 -26.82 -11.02
C GLN A 109 -4.72 -25.67 -10.66
N GLY A 110 -4.21 -24.60 -10.04
CA GLY A 110 -5.03 -23.51 -9.54
C GLY A 110 -5.78 -23.90 -8.26
N ASN A 111 -5.18 -24.66 -7.35
CA ASN A 111 -5.70 -24.84 -5.98
C ASN A 111 -4.86 -24.06 -4.99
N GLY A 112 -5.48 -23.50 -3.94
CA GLY A 112 -4.79 -22.76 -2.88
C GLY A 112 -5.40 -21.39 -2.62
N GLU A 113 -4.73 -20.59 -1.78
CA GLU A 113 -5.13 -19.22 -1.48
C GLU A 113 -4.45 -18.27 -2.48
N PRO A 114 -5.18 -17.67 -3.43
CA PRO A 114 -4.59 -16.81 -4.45
C PRO A 114 -4.21 -15.42 -3.94
N ARG A 115 -4.72 -14.96 -2.80
CA ARG A 115 -4.42 -13.61 -2.28
C ARG A 115 -3.09 -13.53 -1.52
N SER A 116 -2.50 -14.67 -1.15
CA SER A 116 -1.16 -14.70 -0.57
C SER A 116 -0.10 -14.35 -1.63
N LEU A 117 0.86 -13.51 -1.26
CA LEU A 117 1.86 -12.92 -2.15
C LEU A 117 3.27 -13.20 -1.62
N ARG A 118 4.21 -13.49 -2.52
CA ARG A 118 5.65 -13.53 -2.20
C ARG A 118 6.36 -12.53 -3.09
N PHE A 119 7.03 -11.57 -2.48
CA PHE A 119 7.93 -10.64 -3.15
C PHE A 119 9.35 -11.17 -3.05
N THR A 120 10.07 -11.19 -4.16
CA THR A 120 11.50 -11.49 -4.24
C THR A 120 12.18 -10.34 -4.95
N PHE A 121 13.00 -9.60 -4.21
CA PHE A 121 13.85 -8.54 -4.72
C PHE A 121 15.26 -9.10 -4.88
N ASP A 122 15.78 -9.09 -6.10
CA ASP A 122 17.14 -9.51 -6.41
C ASP A 122 18.02 -8.28 -6.63
N PHE A 123 19.12 -8.18 -5.88
CA PHE A 123 20.04 -7.05 -5.95
C PHE A 123 21.41 -7.45 -6.56
N GLU A 124 21.98 -6.59 -7.38
CA GLU A 124 23.41 -6.60 -7.73
C GLU A 124 24.23 -6.28 -6.49
N ALA A 125 25.28 -7.05 -6.22
CA ALA A 125 26.25 -6.63 -5.21
C ALA A 125 26.95 -5.36 -5.70
N SER A 126 26.74 -4.24 -5.01
CA SER A 126 27.35 -2.94 -5.30
C SER A 126 27.92 -2.29 -4.04
N GLU A 127 29.00 -1.52 -4.20
CA GLU A 127 29.52 -0.68 -3.12
C GLU A 127 28.52 0.43 -2.73
N ASP A 128 27.68 0.86 -3.68
CA ASP A 128 26.72 1.95 -3.53
C ASP A 128 25.43 1.54 -2.81
N LEU A 129 25.16 0.23 -2.65
CA LEU A 129 24.01 -0.22 -1.87
C LEU A 129 24.21 0.04 -0.36
N PRO A 130 23.18 0.46 0.38
CA PRO A 130 23.29 0.68 1.82
C PRO A 130 23.31 -0.62 2.64
N PHE A 131 23.18 -1.79 2.01
CA PHE A 131 23.12 -3.11 2.66
C PHE A 131 23.88 -4.18 1.86
N GLU A 132 24.07 -5.35 2.48
CA GLU A 132 24.82 -6.48 1.90
C GLU A 132 23.93 -7.57 1.27
N ASN A 133 22.61 -7.52 1.47
CA ASN A 133 21.68 -8.49 0.92
C ASN A 133 21.69 -8.48 -0.62
N THR A 134 21.94 -9.64 -1.23
CA THR A 134 21.75 -9.82 -2.68
C THR A 134 20.33 -10.26 -3.03
N GLN A 135 19.54 -10.65 -2.02
CA GLN A 135 18.15 -11.04 -2.18
C GLN A 135 17.37 -10.73 -0.90
N LEU A 136 16.17 -10.19 -1.06
CA LEU A 136 15.18 -10.03 0.01
C LEU A 136 13.89 -10.75 -0.42
N VAL A 137 13.38 -11.62 0.45
CA VAL A 137 12.13 -12.36 0.21
C VAL A 137 11.16 -12.03 1.32
N LYS A 138 10.01 -11.43 0.97
CA LYS A 138 8.92 -11.14 1.90
C LYS A 138 7.66 -11.89 1.47
N GLU A 139 7.09 -12.63 2.40
CA GLU A 139 5.87 -13.42 2.19
C GLU A 139 4.72 -12.80 2.97
N PHE A 140 3.61 -12.57 2.27
CA PHE A 140 2.34 -12.17 2.83
C PHE A 140 1.36 -13.32 2.66
N TYR A 141 0.68 -13.64 3.74
CA TYR A 141 -0.30 -14.70 3.80
C TYR A 141 -1.67 -14.08 4.00
N TRP A 142 -2.62 -14.37 3.11
CA TRP A 142 -4.01 -14.00 3.36
C TRP A 142 -4.56 -14.85 4.51
N ARG A 143 -5.11 -14.19 5.52
CA ARG A 143 -5.68 -14.83 6.70
C ARG A 143 -7.10 -14.32 6.95
N LYS A 144 -7.84 -15.14 7.68
CA LYS A 144 -9.21 -14.85 8.12
C LYS A 144 -9.30 -15.17 9.61
N GLN A 145 -10.01 -14.37 10.36
CA GLN A 145 -10.32 -14.61 11.76
C GLN A 145 -11.80 -14.34 11.99
N ILE A 146 -12.47 -15.24 12.71
CA ILE A 146 -13.81 -15.00 13.21
C ILE A 146 -13.70 -14.62 14.68
N ILE A 147 -14.19 -13.43 15.02
CA ILE A 147 -14.20 -12.87 16.36
C ILE A 147 -15.65 -12.88 16.84
N LYS A 148 -15.88 -13.35 18.07
CA LYS A 148 -17.19 -13.29 18.72
C LYS A 148 -17.12 -12.25 19.82
N THR A 149 -17.88 -11.17 19.68
CA THR A 149 -17.91 -10.10 20.66
C THR A 149 -18.50 -10.59 21.98
N SER A 150 -18.36 -9.78 23.03
CA SER A 150 -18.99 -10.05 24.34
C SER A 150 -20.53 -10.20 24.27
N SER A 151 -21.18 -9.56 23.29
CA SER A 151 -22.61 -9.69 22.99
C SER A 151 -22.97 -10.93 22.16
N GLY A 152 -21.97 -11.72 21.75
CA GLY A 152 -22.15 -12.91 20.92
C GLY A 152 -22.22 -12.64 19.42
N LYS A 153 -22.09 -11.37 18.99
CA LYS A 153 -22.09 -11.00 17.57
C LYS A 153 -20.83 -11.53 16.89
N ARG A 154 -21.01 -12.04 15.68
CA ARG A 154 -19.92 -12.54 14.83
C ARG A 154 -19.33 -11.40 14.01
N ARG A 155 -18.03 -11.20 14.11
CA ARG A 155 -17.22 -10.35 13.23
C ARG A 155 -16.22 -11.19 12.47
N THR A 156 -15.96 -10.81 11.23
CA THR A 156 -14.94 -11.47 10.40
C THR A 156 -13.89 -10.43 10.05
N TRP A 157 -12.64 -10.72 10.35
CA TRP A 157 -11.50 -9.99 9.80
C TRP A 157 -10.84 -10.86 8.75
N GLU A 158 -10.44 -10.28 7.64
CA GLU A 158 -9.55 -10.89 6.67
C GLU A 158 -8.58 -9.85 6.14
N GLY A 159 -7.36 -10.27 5.84
CA GLY A 159 -6.30 -9.40 5.38
C GLY A 159 -4.97 -10.11 5.27
N LEU A 160 -3.92 -9.37 4.92
CA LEU A 160 -2.57 -9.89 4.79
C LEU A 160 -1.84 -9.89 6.12
N VAL A 161 -1.15 -10.98 6.41
CA VAL A 161 -0.19 -11.06 7.53
C VAL A 161 1.18 -11.45 7.01
N SER A 162 2.23 -10.96 7.65
CA SER A 162 3.61 -11.20 7.24
C SER A 162 4.55 -11.35 8.44
N GLU A 163 5.81 -11.61 8.13
CA GLU A 163 6.91 -11.66 9.08
C GLU A 163 7.93 -10.60 8.69
N PRO A 164 8.62 -9.97 9.66
CA PRO A 164 9.61 -8.97 9.33
C PRO A 164 10.86 -9.65 8.73
N VAL A 165 11.44 -9.00 7.73
CA VAL A 165 12.61 -9.50 7.00
C VAL A 165 13.80 -8.59 7.31
N ARG A 166 14.82 -9.14 7.96
CA ARG A 166 15.99 -8.35 8.33
C ARG A 166 16.83 -7.99 7.11
N ILE A 167 17.19 -6.71 7.02
CA ILE A 167 18.19 -6.19 6.08
C ILE A 167 19.52 -6.02 6.81
N ASN A 168 20.60 -6.51 6.21
CA ASN A 168 21.97 -6.40 6.70
C ASN A 168 22.54 -5.06 6.25
N TRP A 169 22.13 -4.00 6.91
CA TRP A 169 22.61 -2.64 6.67
C TRP A 169 24.13 -2.54 6.89
N LYS A 170 24.79 -1.77 6.03
CA LYS A 170 26.16 -1.32 6.26
C LYS A 170 26.18 -0.31 7.41
N GLU A 171 27.33 -0.14 8.04
CA GLU A 171 27.49 0.74 9.20
C GLU A 171 27.03 2.17 8.89
N GLY A 172 26.04 2.66 9.64
CA GLY A 172 25.49 4.01 9.49
C GLY A 172 24.61 4.25 8.26
N MET A 173 24.20 3.19 7.56
CA MET A 173 23.42 3.28 6.31
C MET A 173 22.00 2.68 6.44
N ASP A 174 21.49 2.50 7.66
CA ASP A 174 20.14 1.98 7.89
C ASP A 174 19.10 3.05 7.54
N LEU A 175 18.45 2.89 6.39
CA LEU A 175 17.45 3.84 5.88
C LEU A 175 16.17 3.87 6.73
N THR A 176 15.94 2.85 7.55
CA THR A 176 14.77 2.78 8.46
C THR A 176 15.09 3.38 9.84
N LYS A 177 16.23 4.06 9.98
CA LYS A 177 16.72 4.64 11.24
C LYS A 177 16.75 3.61 12.39
N GLY A 178 16.89 2.32 12.10
CA GLY A 178 16.91 1.22 13.07
C GLY A 178 15.56 0.57 13.38
N LEU A 179 14.45 1.08 12.84
CA LEU A 179 13.10 0.56 13.07
C LEU A 179 12.96 -0.89 12.62
N LEU A 180 13.44 -1.21 11.41
CA LEU A 180 13.34 -2.58 10.87
C LEU A 180 14.08 -3.60 11.74
N ASN A 181 15.25 -3.22 12.25
CA ASN A 181 16.03 -4.08 13.15
C ASN A 181 15.29 -4.33 14.46
N ALA A 182 14.66 -3.30 15.04
CA ALA A 182 13.87 -3.41 16.26
C ALA A 182 12.59 -4.25 16.05
N ALA A 183 11.90 -4.11 14.91
CA ALA A 183 10.75 -4.95 14.54
C ALA A 183 11.14 -6.43 14.41
N CYS A 184 12.29 -6.70 13.78
CA CYS A 184 12.84 -8.06 13.70
C CYS A 184 13.20 -8.62 15.10
N ASP A 185 13.80 -7.81 15.97
CA ASP A 185 14.16 -8.21 17.33
C ASP A 185 12.91 -8.58 18.15
N LEU A 186 11.83 -7.80 18.03
CA LEU A 186 10.55 -8.09 18.66
C LEU A 186 9.97 -9.43 18.17
N ALA A 187 9.86 -9.63 16.85
CA ALA A 187 9.32 -10.86 16.29
C ALA A 187 10.16 -12.10 16.70
N GLU A 188 11.49 -11.97 16.76
CA GLU A 188 12.36 -13.02 17.28
C GLU A 188 12.14 -13.30 18.77
N ALA A 189 11.92 -12.26 19.58
CA ALA A 189 11.67 -12.38 21.01
C ALA A 189 10.33 -13.07 21.29
N GLU A 190 9.29 -12.74 20.52
CA GLU A 190 7.97 -13.41 20.58
C GLU A 190 8.09 -14.90 20.31
N LYS A 191 8.83 -15.27 19.25
CA LYS A 191 9.08 -16.69 18.90
C LYS A 191 9.85 -17.44 19.99
N LYS A 192 10.80 -16.77 20.66
CA LYS A 192 11.68 -17.39 21.68
C LYS A 192 11.01 -17.48 23.06
N LYS A 193 10.33 -16.42 23.50
CA LYS A 193 9.80 -16.30 24.87
C LYS A 193 8.33 -16.72 24.95
N GLY A 194 7.55 -16.50 23.88
CA GLY A 194 6.10 -16.65 23.86
C GLY A 194 5.39 -15.71 24.84
N GLY A 195 4.07 -15.71 24.80
CA GLY A 195 3.23 -14.89 25.68
C GLY A 195 2.91 -13.52 25.10
N ASP A 196 2.54 -12.61 25.99
CA ASP A 196 2.04 -11.27 25.65
C ASP A 196 3.18 -10.33 25.19
N ARG A 197 3.11 -9.83 23.94
CA ARG A 197 4.16 -8.99 23.35
C ARG A 197 4.41 -7.72 24.13
N LYS A 198 3.36 -7.13 24.71
CA LYS A 198 3.42 -5.84 25.44
C LYS A 198 4.26 -5.94 26.71
N LYS A 199 4.64 -7.15 27.13
CA LYS A 199 5.53 -7.43 28.27
C LYS A 199 6.98 -7.67 27.86
N LEU A 200 7.31 -7.67 26.57
CA LEU A 200 8.66 -7.89 26.08
C LEU A 200 9.43 -6.55 26.11
N PRO A 201 10.69 -6.53 26.58
CA PRO A 201 11.51 -5.33 26.50
C PRO A 201 11.76 -4.90 25.05
N GLU A 202 11.71 -5.84 24.10
CA GLU A 202 11.82 -5.56 22.68
C GLU A 202 10.61 -4.75 22.15
N TYR A 203 9.41 -4.92 22.73
CA TYR A 203 8.23 -4.12 22.38
C TYR A 203 8.39 -2.67 22.85
N GLU A 204 8.75 -2.48 24.11
CA GLU A 204 9.01 -1.13 24.67
C GLU A 204 10.12 -0.41 23.89
N ALA A 205 11.18 -1.14 23.49
CA ALA A 205 12.26 -0.58 22.68
C ALA A 205 11.78 -0.12 21.30
N LEU A 206 10.92 -0.91 20.64
CA LEU A 206 10.38 -0.57 19.33
C LEU A 206 9.44 0.64 19.40
N VAL A 207 8.46 0.63 20.30
CA VAL A 207 7.52 1.76 20.50
C VAL A 207 8.27 3.05 20.82
N LYS A 208 9.29 2.98 21.68
CA LYS A 208 10.15 4.14 21.97
C LYS A 208 10.88 4.62 20.72
N LYS A 209 11.36 3.71 19.88
CA LYS A 209 12.11 4.05 18.67
C LYS A 209 11.21 4.66 17.59
N ILE A 210 9.97 4.19 17.46
CA ILE A 210 8.94 4.81 16.61
C ILE A 210 8.76 6.27 17.03
N GLY A 211 8.46 6.52 18.32
CA GLY A 211 8.28 7.90 18.80
C GLY A 211 9.54 8.77 18.74
N GLU A 212 10.75 8.19 18.76
CA GLU A 212 11.98 8.95 18.48
C GLU A 212 12.08 9.38 17.01
N VAL A 213 11.72 8.51 16.07
CA VAL A 213 11.77 8.80 14.63
C VAL A 213 10.67 9.77 14.22
N GLU A 214 9.46 9.62 14.75
CA GLU A 214 8.35 10.57 14.53
C GLU A 214 8.70 11.96 15.06
N ALA A 215 9.26 12.07 16.27
CA ALA A 215 9.66 13.35 16.83
C ALA A 215 10.86 14.00 16.11
N GLU A 216 11.74 13.19 15.50
CA GLU A 216 12.80 13.69 14.63
C GLU A 216 12.22 14.32 13.36
N ALA A 217 11.21 13.68 12.74
CA ALA A 217 10.52 14.22 11.56
C ALA A 217 9.79 15.55 11.87
N GLU A 218 8.97 15.57 12.93
CA GLU A 218 8.26 16.79 13.36
C GLU A 218 9.20 17.95 13.75
N GLY A 219 10.41 17.63 14.22
CA GLY A 219 11.41 18.62 14.64
C GLY A 219 12.20 19.23 13.48
N GLU A 220 12.33 18.52 12.36
CA GLU A 220 12.95 19.00 11.13
C GLU A 220 12.06 20.05 10.44
N ASP A 221 10.73 19.89 10.50
CA ASP A 221 9.73 20.83 9.98
C ASP A 221 9.71 22.21 10.68
N GLU A 222 10.12 22.29 11.95
CA GLU A 222 10.10 23.57 12.70
C GLU A 222 11.36 24.42 12.46
N GLU A 223 12.48 23.84 12.02
CA GLU A 223 13.76 24.54 11.84
C GLU A 223 14.07 24.97 10.39
N GLU A 224 13.40 24.41 9.37
CA GLU A 224 13.62 24.73 7.95
C GLU A 224 12.36 25.34 7.29
N ASN A 225 12.17 26.67 7.43
CA ASN A 225 11.30 27.45 6.52
C ASN A 225 12.08 27.82 5.25
N ASP A 226 12.54 26.84 4.48
CA ASP A 226 13.02 27.04 3.11
C ASP A 226 12.31 26.01 2.21
N ASP A 227 12.04 26.36 0.95
CA ASP A 227 11.19 25.65 -0.04
C ASP A 227 11.66 24.22 -0.43
N ASP A 228 12.44 23.54 0.41
CA ASP A 228 13.06 22.21 0.21
C ASP A 228 12.56 21.20 1.28
N GLU A 229 11.24 21.10 1.51
CA GLU A 229 10.66 20.00 2.30
C GLU A 229 11.03 18.66 1.63
N ASP A 230 11.90 17.86 2.26
CA ASP A 230 12.15 16.48 1.83
C ASP A 230 10.80 15.74 1.84
N PRO A 231 10.39 15.10 0.74
CA PRO A 231 9.06 14.51 0.66
C PRO A 231 8.87 13.45 1.76
N GLU A 232 7.88 13.64 2.60
CA GLU A 232 7.51 12.65 3.60
C GLU A 232 6.75 11.49 2.96
N SER A 233 7.14 10.26 3.28
CA SER A 233 6.36 9.08 2.92
C SER A 233 5.11 9.00 3.80
N PRO A 234 3.95 8.52 3.29
CA PRO A 234 2.80 8.21 4.13
C PRO A 234 3.11 7.24 5.28
N ALA A 235 4.12 6.37 5.13
CA ALA A 235 4.57 5.48 6.18
C ALA A 235 5.43 6.16 7.27
N GLY A 236 5.73 7.45 7.14
CA GLY A 236 6.62 8.21 8.04
C GLY A 236 8.08 7.76 8.01
N THR A 237 8.47 6.89 7.07
CA THR A 237 9.81 6.31 6.99
C THR A 237 10.12 5.77 5.58
N SER A 238 11.33 5.24 5.41
CA SER A 238 11.81 4.61 4.17
C SER A 238 10.92 3.47 3.67
N PHE A 239 10.81 3.32 2.35
CA PHE A 239 10.25 2.15 1.66
C PHE A 239 10.74 0.82 2.26
N PHE A 240 11.99 0.73 2.72
CA PHE A 240 12.53 -0.51 3.28
C PHE A 240 11.89 -0.91 4.62
N ALA A 241 11.15 -0.03 5.29
CA ALA A 241 10.33 -0.39 6.45
C ALA A 241 9.14 -1.29 6.07
N PHE A 242 8.75 -1.34 4.79
CA PHE A 242 7.84 -2.36 4.25
C PHE A 242 8.28 -3.77 4.65
N PHE A 243 9.60 -4.01 4.73
CA PHE A 243 10.12 -5.31 5.16
C PHE A 243 9.78 -5.65 6.61
N GLY A 244 9.40 -4.67 7.43
CA GLY A 244 8.99 -4.82 8.82
C GLY A 244 7.51 -5.09 9.02
N TYR A 245 6.64 -4.78 8.04
CA TYR A 245 5.19 -4.99 8.17
C TYR A 245 4.83 -6.42 8.57
N ARG A 246 3.84 -6.57 9.46
CA ARG A 246 3.34 -7.89 9.89
C ARG A 246 1.83 -8.03 9.86
N GLY A 247 1.07 -6.96 10.09
CA GLY A 247 -0.38 -7.06 10.30
C GLY A 247 -0.76 -7.91 11.54
N ARG A 248 -2.00 -8.38 11.59
CA ARG A 248 -2.54 -9.11 12.76
C ARG A 248 -1.86 -10.45 13.02
N ASP A 249 -1.79 -10.85 14.29
CA ASP A 249 -1.29 -12.18 14.70
C ASP A 249 -2.32 -13.30 14.45
N VAL A 250 -2.57 -13.64 13.19
CA VAL A 250 -3.49 -14.72 12.78
C VAL A 250 -2.71 -15.90 12.19
N THR A 251 -2.72 -17.02 12.92
CA THR A 251 -2.06 -18.26 12.48
C THR A 251 -2.78 -18.92 11.29
N ALA A 252 -2.05 -19.75 10.55
CA ALA A 252 -2.62 -20.56 9.47
C ALA A 252 -3.73 -21.51 9.99
N GLU A 253 -3.56 -22.05 11.22
CA GLU A 253 -4.56 -22.91 11.86
C GLU A 253 -5.84 -22.15 12.19
N GLN A 254 -5.74 -20.97 12.81
CA GLN A 254 -6.90 -20.11 13.10
C GLN A 254 -7.62 -19.73 11.81
N SER A 255 -6.88 -19.35 10.77
CA SER A 255 -7.49 -19.01 9.49
C SER A 255 -8.17 -20.18 8.80
N LYS A 256 -7.59 -21.38 8.90
CA LYS A 256 -8.24 -22.59 8.37
C LYS A 256 -9.53 -22.92 9.12
N GLU A 257 -9.56 -22.75 10.42
CA GLU A 257 -10.78 -22.94 11.23
C GLU A 257 -11.84 -21.89 10.86
N ALA A 258 -11.45 -20.62 10.76
CA ALA A 258 -12.33 -19.53 10.36
C ALA A 258 -12.92 -19.73 8.96
N ASN A 259 -12.11 -20.14 7.98
CA ASN A 259 -12.57 -20.45 6.63
C ASN A 259 -13.59 -21.60 6.64
N LYS A 260 -13.34 -22.64 7.43
CA LYS A 260 -14.26 -23.78 7.55
C LYS A 260 -15.59 -23.36 8.17
N GLU A 261 -15.58 -22.59 9.25
CA GLU A 261 -16.80 -22.08 9.88
C GLU A 261 -17.60 -21.19 8.91
N ASP A 262 -16.91 -20.32 8.17
CA ASP A 262 -17.51 -19.43 7.18
C ASP A 262 -18.12 -20.18 5.99
N ASP A 263 -17.42 -21.20 5.47
CA ASP A 263 -17.93 -22.08 4.41
C ASP A 263 -19.17 -22.88 4.86
N GLU A 264 -19.15 -23.41 6.08
CA GLU A 264 -20.29 -24.11 6.66
C GLU A 264 -21.49 -23.18 6.84
N ARG A 265 -21.25 -21.93 7.28
CA ARG A 265 -22.29 -20.89 7.40
C ARG A 265 -22.87 -20.54 6.04
N PHE A 266 -22.03 -20.25 5.05
CA PHE A 266 -22.47 -19.92 3.70
C PHE A 266 -23.28 -21.06 3.06
N ALA A 267 -22.89 -22.31 3.29
CA ALA A 267 -23.62 -23.48 2.80
C ALA A 267 -25.01 -23.64 3.44
N LYS A 268 -25.19 -23.23 4.70
CA LYS A 268 -26.51 -23.20 5.37
C LYS A 268 -27.39 -22.10 4.78
N ILE A 269 -26.87 -20.88 4.66
CA ILE A 269 -27.58 -19.74 4.07
C ILE A 269 -28.02 -20.06 2.63
N SER A 270 -27.13 -20.66 1.83
CA SER A 270 -27.42 -21.05 0.44
C SER A 270 -28.53 -22.10 0.32
N LYS A 271 -28.81 -22.87 1.37
CA LYS A 271 -29.93 -23.83 1.45
C LYS A 271 -31.21 -23.21 2.01
N GLY A 272 -31.17 -21.94 2.41
CA GLY A 272 -32.28 -21.24 3.09
C GLY A 272 -32.45 -21.63 4.55
N GLU A 273 -31.40 -22.16 5.20
CA GLU A 273 -31.41 -22.41 6.64
C GLU A 273 -31.11 -21.11 7.41
N GLU A 274 -31.85 -20.84 8.49
CA GLU A 274 -31.56 -19.71 9.39
C GLU A 274 -30.25 -19.94 10.16
N VAL A 275 -29.45 -18.89 10.30
CA VAL A 275 -28.21 -18.85 11.07
C VAL A 275 -28.34 -17.80 12.18
N GLU A 276 -27.74 -18.04 13.35
CA GLU A 276 -28.05 -17.32 14.60
C GLU A 276 -27.48 -15.89 14.74
N ASP A 277 -26.88 -15.29 13.70
CA ASP A 277 -26.13 -14.02 13.81
C ASP A 277 -26.64 -12.89 12.87
N ASP A 278 -27.96 -12.78 12.66
CA ASP A 278 -28.54 -11.88 11.65
C ASP A 278 -28.84 -10.43 12.09
N ASP A 279 -28.42 -10.01 13.29
CA ASP A 279 -28.62 -8.64 13.76
C ASP A 279 -27.29 -7.84 13.67
N GLU A 280 -27.01 -7.37 12.45
CA GLU A 280 -26.05 -6.28 12.16
C GLU A 280 -26.63 -4.95 12.68
N ASP A 281 -26.72 -4.79 14.00
CA ASP A 281 -26.74 -3.45 14.60
C ASP A 281 -25.28 -2.99 14.70
N GLU A 282 -24.91 -2.02 13.86
CA GLU A 282 -23.58 -1.41 13.63
C GLU A 282 -23.00 -0.68 14.87
N ASP A 283 -23.69 -0.68 16.01
CA ASP A 283 -23.41 0.21 17.15
C ASP A 283 -22.76 -0.46 18.39
N ASP A 284 -22.08 -1.59 18.28
CA ASP A 284 -21.40 -2.20 19.46
C ASP A 284 -19.88 -2.30 19.31
N ASP A 285 -19.16 -1.44 20.05
CA ASP A 285 -17.78 -1.56 20.52
C ASP A 285 -16.69 -1.88 19.45
N GLU A 286 -16.11 -0.85 18.84
CA GLU A 286 -14.85 -0.92 18.06
C GLU A 286 -13.66 -1.41 18.91
N ASP A 287 -13.74 -1.25 20.24
CA ASP A 287 -12.70 -1.62 21.21
C ASP A 287 -12.32 -3.11 21.24
N ASP A 288 -13.21 -4.01 20.78
CA ASP A 288 -12.96 -5.47 20.76
C ASP A 288 -12.10 -5.94 19.57
N LEU A 289 -11.70 -5.04 18.65
CA LEU A 289 -10.97 -5.36 17.40
C LEU A 289 -9.55 -4.78 17.31
N VAL A 290 -9.05 -4.17 18.37
CA VAL A 290 -7.73 -3.49 18.37
C VAL A 290 -6.63 -4.49 18.03
N ASP A 291 -5.82 -4.15 17.03
CA ASP A 291 -4.63 -4.91 16.69
C ASP A 291 -3.57 -4.66 17.77
N ASP A 292 -3.18 -5.70 18.51
CA ASP A 292 -2.15 -5.59 19.53
C ASP A 292 -0.77 -5.19 18.97
N LEU A 293 -0.59 -5.20 17.64
CA LEU A 293 0.59 -4.69 16.96
C LEU A 293 0.53 -3.19 16.62
N GLU A 294 -0.64 -2.54 16.64
CA GLU A 294 -0.83 -1.19 16.07
C GLU A 294 0.23 -0.17 16.52
N ASP A 295 0.50 -0.08 17.84
CA ASP A 295 1.53 0.83 18.40
C ASP A 295 2.98 0.48 18.03
N ALA A 296 3.20 -0.71 17.48
CA ALA A 296 4.51 -1.31 17.19
C ALA A 296 4.67 -1.68 15.70
N GLU A 297 3.71 -1.30 14.85
CA GLU A 297 3.81 -1.44 13.40
C GLU A 297 4.64 -0.28 12.85
N ILE A 298 5.66 -0.60 12.05
CA ILE A 298 6.60 0.41 11.51
C ILE A 298 6.26 0.81 10.08
N PHE A 299 5.24 0.18 9.50
CA PHE A 299 4.74 0.46 8.17
C PHE A 299 3.21 0.21 8.15
N PRO A 300 2.40 1.12 8.70
CA PRO A 300 0.96 0.88 8.95
C PRO A 300 0.17 0.46 7.70
N ASP A 301 0.44 1.08 6.56
CA ASP A 301 -0.25 0.83 5.27
C ASP A 301 0.34 -0.37 4.49
N GLY A 302 0.98 -1.31 5.18
CA GLY A 302 1.76 -2.37 4.54
C GLY A 302 0.94 -3.41 3.78
N GLU A 303 -0.34 -3.60 4.13
CA GLU A 303 -1.25 -4.45 3.36
C GLU A 303 -1.63 -3.78 2.04
N GLU A 304 -2.12 -2.55 2.10
CA GLU A 304 -2.52 -1.75 0.95
C GLU A 304 -1.34 -1.57 -0.01
N PHE A 305 -0.17 -1.23 0.52
CA PHE A 305 1.05 -1.10 -0.26
C PHE A 305 1.50 -2.44 -0.87
N ALA A 306 1.39 -3.56 -0.16
CA ALA A 306 1.69 -4.88 -0.75
C ALA A 306 0.76 -5.19 -1.93
N ILE A 307 -0.53 -4.89 -1.79
CA ILE A 307 -1.51 -5.10 -2.86
C ILE A 307 -1.18 -4.21 -4.06
N ALA A 308 -0.98 -2.91 -3.86
CA ALA A 308 -0.61 -1.98 -4.92
C ALA A 308 0.70 -2.38 -5.62
N LEU A 309 1.70 -2.80 -4.84
CA LEU A 309 2.99 -3.23 -5.38
C LEU A 309 2.85 -4.48 -6.27
N ALA A 310 1.95 -5.40 -5.93
CA ALA A 310 1.70 -6.63 -6.69
C ALA A 310 0.78 -6.43 -7.89
N GLU A 311 -0.34 -5.74 -7.69
CA GLU A 311 -1.44 -5.66 -8.64
C GLU A 311 -1.31 -4.47 -9.59
N ASP A 312 -0.73 -3.36 -9.13
CA ASP A 312 -0.54 -2.16 -9.94
C ASP A 312 0.90 -2.09 -10.47
N LEU A 313 1.91 -1.94 -9.60
CA LEU A 313 3.30 -1.76 -10.09
C LEU A 313 3.82 -3.00 -10.82
N TRP A 314 3.84 -4.15 -10.14
CA TRP A 314 4.51 -5.33 -10.67
C TRP A 314 3.80 -5.91 -11.88
N THR A 315 2.46 -5.96 -11.86
CA THR A 315 1.68 -6.51 -12.98
C THR A 315 1.83 -5.63 -14.23
N ASP A 316 1.77 -4.30 -14.07
CA ASP A 316 1.89 -3.33 -15.17
C ASP A 316 3.34 -2.83 -15.41
N ALA A 317 4.37 -3.45 -14.82
CA ALA A 317 5.76 -3.00 -14.93
C ALA A 317 6.23 -2.76 -16.39
N MET A 318 5.84 -3.61 -17.36
CA MET A 318 6.19 -3.37 -18.77
C MET A 318 5.53 -2.11 -19.35
N LYS A 319 4.31 -1.78 -18.91
CA LYS A 319 3.60 -0.57 -19.33
C LYS A 319 4.30 0.68 -18.78
N TYR A 320 4.65 0.69 -17.50
CA TYR A 320 5.40 1.81 -16.90
C TYR A 320 6.77 2.01 -17.54
N TYR A 321 7.49 0.91 -17.82
CA TYR A 321 8.75 0.99 -18.56
C TYR A 321 8.59 1.63 -19.95
N ILE A 322 7.55 1.26 -20.71
CA ILE A 322 7.27 1.86 -22.03
C ILE A 322 6.90 3.33 -21.89
N GLN A 323 6.01 3.67 -20.96
CA GLN A 323 5.59 5.06 -20.70
C GLN A 323 6.75 5.97 -20.32
N SER A 324 7.78 5.43 -19.65
CA SER A 324 8.97 6.20 -19.30
C SER A 324 9.77 6.73 -20.51
N PHE A 325 9.60 6.13 -21.71
CA PHE A 325 10.18 6.66 -22.94
C PHE A 325 9.32 7.75 -23.57
N GLU A 326 8.00 7.66 -23.44
CA GLU A 326 7.06 8.66 -23.96
C GLU A 326 7.23 10.01 -23.23
N LEU A 327 7.44 9.96 -21.92
CA LEU A 327 7.78 11.15 -21.11
C LEU A 327 9.14 11.74 -21.47
N GLY A 328 10.09 10.91 -21.90
CA GLY A 328 11.41 11.35 -22.38
C GLY A 328 11.35 12.03 -23.74
N ASP A 329 10.56 11.48 -24.67
CA ASP A 329 10.34 12.05 -26.01
C ASP A 329 9.60 13.41 -25.93
N ASP A 330 8.66 13.59 -24.98
CA ASP A 330 7.98 14.88 -24.75
C ASP A 330 8.92 15.97 -24.17
N LEU A 331 9.95 15.56 -23.39
CA LEU A 331 11.00 16.47 -22.90
C LEU A 331 12.05 16.77 -23.98
N ASP A 332 12.34 15.82 -24.87
CA ASP A 332 13.24 16.02 -26.01
C ASP A 332 12.59 16.88 -27.12
N GLU A 333 11.25 16.94 -27.21
CA GLU A 333 10.50 17.86 -28.09
C GLU A 333 10.37 19.29 -27.52
N LEU A 334 10.58 19.49 -26.22
CA LEU A 334 10.82 20.81 -25.61
C LEU A 334 12.27 21.20 -25.91
N ASP A 335 12.49 21.70 -27.12
CA ASP A 335 13.78 22.18 -27.61
C ASP A 335 14.48 23.03 -26.53
N MET A 336 15.66 22.61 -26.10
CA MET A 336 16.52 23.31 -25.15
C MET A 336 16.82 24.75 -25.64
N GLU A 337 16.67 25.04 -26.94
CA GLU A 337 16.72 26.38 -27.52
C GLU A 337 15.54 27.30 -27.09
N GLU A 338 14.38 26.76 -26.70
CA GLU A 338 13.23 27.55 -26.22
C GLU A 338 13.34 27.92 -24.72
N LEU A 339 14.10 27.15 -23.94
CA LEU A 339 14.39 27.43 -22.52
C LEU A 339 15.60 28.37 -22.34
N GLU A 340 16.63 28.27 -23.20
CA GLU A 340 17.80 29.16 -23.18
C GLU A 340 17.50 30.59 -23.70
N GLY A 341 16.34 30.81 -24.34
CA GLY A 341 15.92 32.11 -24.86
C GLY A 341 15.27 33.07 -23.84
N LEU A 342 15.10 32.64 -22.58
CA LEU A 342 14.45 33.45 -21.54
C LEU A 342 15.42 34.24 -20.65
N ASP A 343 16.73 34.08 -20.82
CA ASP A 343 17.75 34.68 -19.93
C ASP A 343 18.56 35.84 -20.56
N GLU A 344 18.14 36.36 -21.72
CA GLU A 344 18.72 37.58 -22.33
C GLU A 344 17.66 38.63 -22.71
N MET A 345 17.11 39.31 -21.71
CA MET A 345 16.62 40.69 -21.89
C MET A 345 17.14 41.57 -20.75
N ASP A 346 18.42 41.90 -20.85
CA ASP A 346 19.08 42.89 -20.00
C ASP A 346 18.79 44.32 -20.51
N GLU A 347 18.29 45.13 -19.57
CA GLU A 347 18.45 46.58 -19.34
C GLU A 347 18.37 47.58 -20.53
N ASP A 348 17.39 48.50 -20.47
CA ASP A 348 17.70 49.93 -20.22
C ASP A 348 16.44 50.83 -20.09
N GLU A 349 16.42 51.56 -18.97
CA GLU A 349 15.93 52.93 -18.70
C GLU A 349 14.63 53.47 -19.36
N ASP A 350 13.63 53.85 -18.55
CA ASP A 350 13.46 55.24 -18.06
C ASP A 350 12.01 55.52 -17.57
N GLU A 351 11.93 56.47 -16.65
CA GLU A 351 10.85 56.99 -15.81
C GLU A 351 9.45 57.22 -16.44
N GLY A 352 8.40 57.13 -15.61
CA GLY A 352 7.23 58.01 -15.80
C GLY A 352 5.84 57.47 -15.43
N GLU A 353 5.39 57.86 -14.23
CA GLU A 353 4.02 58.03 -13.73
C GLU A 353 2.76 57.70 -14.58
N ALA A 354 1.80 57.10 -13.86
CA ALA A 354 0.36 57.47 -13.78
C ALA A 354 -0.68 56.99 -14.83
N GLN A 355 -1.68 56.29 -14.25
CA GLN A 355 -3.13 56.33 -14.49
C GLN A 355 -3.75 55.65 -15.73
N GLY A 356 -4.81 54.87 -15.47
CA GLY A 356 -6.03 54.94 -16.29
C GLY A 356 -6.63 53.61 -16.77
N GLU A 357 -7.67 53.17 -16.05
CA GLU A 357 -8.95 52.63 -16.53
C GLU A 357 -9.03 51.57 -17.67
N GLY A 358 -9.68 50.45 -17.35
CA GLY A 358 -10.89 49.96 -18.03
C GLY A 358 -10.82 49.63 -19.53
N GLU A 359 -11.00 48.35 -19.87
CA GLU A 359 -12.07 47.82 -20.75
C GLU A 359 -11.69 46.49 -21.43
N SER A 360 -12.46 45.45 -21.06
CA SER A 360 -13.14 44.53 -21.99
C SER A 360 -12.32 43.81 -23.08
N ARG A 361 -11.78 42.61 -22.78
CA ARG A 361 -11.39 41.63 -23.81
C ARG A 361 -12.63 40.97 -24.45
N PRO A 362 -12.74 40.90 -25.80
CA PRO A 362 -13.94 40.39 -26.46
C PRO A 362 -13.96 38.86 -26.56
N ARG A 363 -15.10 38.24 -26.22
CA ARG A 363 -15.44 36.85 -26.56
C ARG A 363 -16.02 36.75 -27.98
N LYS A 364 -15.47 35.85 -28.81
CA LYS A 364 -16.16 35.10 -29.91
C LYS A 364 -15.40 33.78 -30.13
N LYS A 365 -15.93 32.61 -29.74
CA LYS A 365 -16.77 31.64 -30.51
C LYS A 365 -16.33 31.45 -31.98
N ALA A 366 -16.38 30.27 -32.61
CA ALA A 366 -16.42 28.84 -32.30
C ALA A 366 -16.41 28.16 -33.68
N ARG A 367 -16.03 26.88 -33.81
CA ARG A 367 -16.55 26.05 -34.92
C ARG A 367 -16.92 24.64 -34.41
N ASN A 368 -18.24 24.53 -34.24
CA ASN A 368 -19.18 23.40 -34.13
C ASN A 368 -18.93 22.27 -33.15
#